data_AF-A0AA86UEE3-F1
#
_entry.id   AF-A0AA86UEE3-F1
#
_cell.length_a   1.000
_cell.length_b   1.000
_cell.length_c   1.000
_cell.angle_alpha   90.00
_cell.angle_beta   90.00
_cell.angle_gamma   90.00
#
_symmetry.space_group_name_H-M   'P 1'
#
loop_
_entity.id
_entity.type
_entity.pdbx_description
1 polymer ?
#
loop_
_entity_poly.entity_id
_entity_poly.type
_entity_poly.pdbx_seq_one_letter_code
_entity_poly.pdbx_strand_id
1 'polypeptide(L)'
;MIQKINQIRDNIKIEQLNQIELEVEDTFYAYARGNQMLVALTNVGDWSKQTYHYKVQNSTFEANARICDILNGECTNVNADRSVDVYLAGGYPIIFVKEDMI
;
A
#
# COMPACT_ATOMS: atom_id res chain seq x y z
N MET A 1 6.55 -14.12 -3.10
CA MET A 1 6.57 -12.73 -2.60
C MET A 1 7.77 -11.94 -3.15
N ILE A 2 9.02 -12.29 -2.83
CA ILE A 2 10.22 -11.54 -3.27
C ILE A 2 10.28 -11.32 -4.80
N GLN A 3 10.02 -12.36 -5.60
CA GLN A 3 10.03 -12.25 -7.06
C GLN A 3 9.00 -11.23 -7.61
N LYS A 4 7.76 -11.24 -7.10
CA LYS A 4 6.73 -10.26 -7.49
C LYS A 4 7.14 -8.83 -7.14
N ILE A 5 7.69 -8.63 -5.94
CA ILE A 5 8.16 -7.30 -5.49
C ILE A 5 9.28 -6.79 -6.40
N ASN A 6 10.24 -7.65 -6.75
CA ASN A 6 11.33 -7.27 -7.65
C ASN A 6 10.84 -6.92 -9.07
N GLN A 7 9.90 -7.69 -9.62
CA GLN A 7 9.31 -7.39 -10.93
C GLN A 7 8.70 -5.99 -10.97
N ILE A 8 8.02 -5.59 -9.89
CA ILE A 8 7.35 -4.30 -9.81
C ILE A 8 8.34 -3.17 -9.56
N ARG A 9 9.35 -3.41 -8.72
CA ARG A 9 10.47 -2.49 -8.54
C ARG A 9 11.12 -2.15 -9.88
N ASP A 10 11.39 -3.16 -10.69
CA ASP A 10 12.07 -3.00 -11.98
C ASP A 10 11.20 -2.27 -13.02
N ASN A 11 9.86 -2.41 -12.94
CA ASN A 11 8.93 -1.72 -13.83
C ASN A 11 8.71 -0.24 -13.48
N ILE A 12 8.66 0.10 -12.18
CA ILE A 12 8.24 1.43 -11.70
C ILE A 12 9.44 2.37 -11.44
N LYS A 13 10.67 1.84 -11.37
CA LYS A 13 11.88 2.59 -10.97
C LYS A 13 11.69 3.33 -9.64
N ILE A 14 11.13 2.63 -8.65
CA ILE A 14 10.75 3.20 -7.35
C ILE A 14 11.92 3.87 -6.61
N GLU A 15 13.16 3.48 -6.92
CA GLU A 15 14.38 4.06 -6.36
C GLU A 15 14.59 5.53 -6.77
N GLN A 16 13.98 5.95 -7.88
CA GLN A 16 14.03 7.32 -8.37
C GLN A 16 12.92 8.21 -7.77
N LEU A 17 11.98 7.59 -7.04
CA LEU A 17 10.83 8.27 -6.48
C LEU A 17 11.09 8.64 -5.01
N ASN A 18 10.74 9.89 -4.66
CA ASN A 18 10.78 10.35 -3.29
C ASN A 18 9.86 9.49 -2.41
N GLN A 19 10.36 9.09 -1.25
CA GLN A 19 9.53 8.50 -0.21
C GLN A 19 8.81 9.59 0.56
N ILE A 20 7.51 9.40 0.78
CA ILE A 20 6.69 10.27 1.61
C ILE A 20 6.07 9.39 2.68
N GLU A 21 6.35 9.68 3.93
CA GLU A 21 5.70 9.05 5.08
C GLU A 21 4.27 9.58 5.19
N LEU A 22 3.30 8.67 5.36
CA LEU A 22 1.88 9.01 5.40
C LEU A 22 1.26 8.74 6.76
N GLU A 23 1.60 7.61 7.38
CA GLU A 23 1.05 7.21 8.68
C GLU A 23 2.11 6.49 9.51
N VAL A 24 2.21 6.83 10.80
CA VAL A 24 3.11 6.20 11.76
C VAL A 24 2.37 5.96 13.07
N GLU A 25 2.19 4.69 13.39
CA GLU A 25 1.62 4.22 14.65
C GLU A 25 2.52 3.12 15.25
N ASP A 26 2.24 2.71 16.48
CA ASP A 26 3.02 1.67 17.17
C ASP A 26 3.03 0.33 16.41
N THR A 27 1.92 -0.01 15.75
CA THR A 27 1.76 -1.29 15.05
C THR A 27 1.53 -1.18 13.54
N PHE A 28 1.58 0.04 13.00
CA PHE A 28 1.27 0.32 11.61
C PHE A 28 2.18 1.40 11.04
N TYR A 29 2.66 1.19 9.82
CA TYR A 29 3.46 2.15 9.10
C TYR A 29 3.03 2.19 7.64
N ALA A 30 2.77 3.38 7.10
CA ALA A 30 2.45 3.56 5.71
C ALA A 30 3.29 4.66 5.06
N TYR A 31 3.78 4.40 3.86
CA TYR A 31 4.52 5.36 3.06
C TYR A 31 4.18 5.24 1.57
N ALA A 32 4.31 6.34 0.85
CA ALA A 32 4.21 6.38 -0.59
C ALA A 32 5.59 6.56 -1.26
N ARG A 33 5.70 6.10 -2.51
CA ARG A 33 6.81 6.41 -3.42
C ARG A 33 6.25 7.17 -4.62
N GLY A 34 6.46 8.49 -4.64
CA GLY A 34 5.81 9.37 -5.60
C GLY A 34 4.29 9.21 -5.57
N ASN A 35 3.64 9.26 -6.74
CA ASN A 35 2.22 8.98 -6.94
C ASN A 35 1.95 7.59 -7.57
N GLN A 36 2.92 6.67 -7.40
CA GLN A 36 2.97 5.39 -8.12
C GLN A 36 2.72 4.20 -7.20
N MET A 37 3.09 4.31 -5.93
CA MET A 37 3.03 3.20 -4.99
C MET A 37 2.71 3.69 -3.58
N LEU A 38 1.88 2.92 -2.88
CA LEU A 38 1.62 3.01 -1.45
C LEU A 38 1.97 1.67 -0.81
N VAL A 39 2.75 1.69 0.26
CA VAL A 39 3.15 0.51 1.02
C VAL A 39 2.61 0.66 2.44
N ALA A 40 1.93 -0.38 2.91
CA ALA A 40 1.40 -0.46 4.26
C ALA A 40 1.95 -1.70 4.96
N LEU A 41 2.55 -1.49 6.13
CA LEU A 41 3.27 -2.49 6.92
C LEU A 41 2.67 -2.56 8.33
N THR A 42 2.78 -3.74 8.94
CA THR A 42 2.41 -3.94 10.35
C THR A 42 3.39 -4.87 11.04
N ASN A 43 3.57 -4.68 12.35
CA ASN A 43 4.39 -5.55 13.20
C ASN A 43 3.56 -6.54 14.04
N VAL A 44 2.23 -6.58 13.86
CA VAL A 44 1.34 -7.44 14.66
C VAL A 44 1.63 -8.92 14.42
N GLY A 45 2.12 -9.31 13.25
CA GLY A 45 2.48 -10.70 12.94
C GLY A 45 1.28 -11.66 12.83
N ASP A 46 1.57 -12.93 12.52
CA ASP A 46 0.57 -13.95 12.17
C ASP A 46 -0.22 -14.51 13.36
N TRP A 47 0.26 -14.29 14.58
CA TRP A 47 -0.35 -14.83 15.80
C TRP A 47 -1.70 -14.20 16.15
N SER A 48 -1.97 -12.98 15.68
CA SER A 48 -3.21 -12.27 16.02
C SER A 48 -4.45 -12.85 15.35
N LYS A 49 -4.31 -13.56 14.20
CA LYS A 49 -5.41 -14.03 13.32
C LYS A 49 -6.50 -12.98 13.02
N GLN A 50 -6.25 -11.71 13.34
CA GLN A 50 -7.17 -10.60 13.18
C GLN A 50 -6.82 -9.85 11.90
N THR A 51 -7.87 -9.33 11.26
CA THR A 51 -7.73 -8.33 10.21
C THR A 51 -7.85 -6.96 10.86
N TYR A 52 -6.84 -6.13 10.70
CA TYR A 52 -6.81 -4.75 11.16
C TYR A 52 -7.17 -3.83 10.00
N HIS A 53 -8.07 -2.89 10.27
CA HIS A 53 -8.45 -1.86 9.31
C HIS A 53 -7.75 -0.56 9.69
N TYR A 54 -6.97 -0.03 8.75
CA TYR A 54 -6.32 1.28 8.86
C TYR A 54 -6.80 2.17 7.72
N LYS A 55 -6.89 3.48 8.00
CA LYS A 55 -7.25 4.47 6.99
C LYS A 55 -6.07 5.41 6.78
N VAL A 56 -5.30 5.16 5.71
CA VAL A 56 -4.13 5.98 5.36
C VAL A 56 -4.61 7.31 4.77
N GLN A 57 -4.31 8.41 5.45
CA GLN A 57 -4.71 9.75 5.00
C GLN A 57 -3.78 10.29 3.93
N ASN A 58 -4.26 11.28 3.17
CA ASN A 58 -3.45 12.08 2.23
C ASN A 58 -2.61 11.23 1.26
N SER A 59 -3.18 10.15 0.72
CA SER A 59 -2.46 9.36 -0.27
C SER A 59 -2.09 10.23 -1.47
N THR A 60 -0.99 9.88 -2.13
CA THR A 60 -0.50 10.59 -3.32
C THR A 60 -1.26 10.21 -4.60
N PHE A 61 -2.23 9.30 -4.49
CA PHE A 61 -3.12 8.94 -5.58
C PHE A 61 -4.26 9.96 -5.72
N GLU A 62 -4.84 10.02 -6.92
CA GLU A 62 -6.02 10.84 -7.15
C GLU A 62 -7.26 10.23 -6.46
N ALA A 63 -8.17 11.09 -6.02
CA ALA A 63 -9.44 10.66 -5.45
C ALA A 63 -10.22 9.82 -6.47
N ASN A 64 -10.83 8.72 -6.01
CA ASN A 64 -11.54 7.73 -6.84
C ASN A 64 -10.65 6.97 -7.84
N ALA A 65 -9.32 7.12 -7.80
CA ALA A 65 -8.43 6.29 -8.60
C ALA A 65 -8.54 4.83 -8.16
N ARG A 66 -8.51 3.92 -9.12
CA ARG A 66 -8.48 2.48 -8.87
C ARG A 66 -7.04 2.02 -8.66
N ILE A 67 -6.78 1.42 -7.50
CA ILE A 67 -5.47 0.92 -7.09
C ILE A 67 -5.59 -0.56 -6.71
N CYS A 68 -4.53 -1.32 -6.95
CA CYS A 68 -4.52 -2.76 -6.78
C CYS A 68 -3.36 -3.21 -5.90
N ASP A 69 -3.66 -4.08 -4.94
CA ASP A 69 -2.66 -4.78 -4.16
C ASP A 69 -1.95 -5.79 -5.05
N ILE A 70 -0.68 -5.55 -5.30
CA ILE A 70 0.13 -6.39 -6.19
C ILE A 70 0.40 -7.78 -5.61
N LEU A 71 0.25 -7.96 -4.30
CA LEU A 71 0.55 -9.23 -3.65
C LEU A 71 -0.61 -10.20 -3.82
N ASN A 72 -1.83 -9.74 -3.54
CA ASN A 72 -3.06 -10.56 -3.58
C ASN A 72 -3.90 -10.36 -4.86
N GLY A 73 -3.67 -9.30 -5.63
CA GLY A 73 -4.41 -8.99 -6.86
C GLY A 73 -5.77 -8.32 -6.64
N GLU A 74 -6.09 -7.94 -5.40
CA GLU A 74 -7.34 -7.25 -5.06
C GLU A 74 -7.22 -5.75 -5.35
N CYS A 75 -8.29 -5.15 -5.89
CA CYS A 75 -8.32 -3.72 -6.19
C CYS A 75 -9.37 -3.00 -5.34
N THR A 76 -9.05 -1.75 -4.99
CA THR A 76 -9.95 -0.84 -4.29
C THR A 76 -9.90 0.54 -4.95
N ASN A 77 -10.81 1.41 -4.55
CA ASN A 77 -10.79 2.81 -4.97
C ASN A 77 -10.24 3.67 -3.84
N VAL A 78 -9.42 4.66 -4.22
CA VAL A 78 -9.06 5.76 -3.32
C VAL A 78 -10.33 6.53 -2.97
N ASN A 79 -10.53 6.84 -1.69
CA ASN A 79 -11.69 7.58 -1.24
C ASN A 79 -11.72 9.02 -1.81
N ALA A 80 -12.88 9.67 -1.74
CA ALA A 80 -13.05 11.04 -2.21
C ALA A 80 -12.15 12.05 -1.48
N ASP A 81 -11.80 11.76 -0.22
CA ASP A 81 -10.87 12.54 0.63
C ASP A 81 -9.40 12.19 0.40
N ARG A 82 -9.08 11.43 -0.66
CA ARG A 82 -7.74 10.90 -0.97
C ARG A 82 -7.17 9.94 0.08
N SER A 83 -7.98 9.42 0.98
CA SER A 83 -7.56 8.33 1.86
C SER A 83 -7.66 6.97 1.19
N VAL A 84 -6.95 5.99 1.74
CA VAL A 84 -7.00 4.59 1.31
C VAL A 84 -7.31 3.71 2.50
N ASP A 85 -8.36 2.89 2.39
CA ASP A 85 -8.66 1.84 3.36
C ASP A 85 -7.74 0.64 3.14
N VAL A 86 -7.04 0.25 4.21
CA VAL A 86 -6.05 -0.84 4.21
C VAL A 86 -6.50 -1.90 5.22
N TYR A 87 -6.60 -3.15 4.77
CA TYR A 87 -6.98 -4.29 5.60
C TYR A 87 -5.79 -5.24 5.73
N LEU A 88 -5.07 -5.19 6.85
CA LEU A 88 -3.91 -6.06 7.09
C LEU A 88 -4.30 -7.26 7.95
N ALA A 89 -4.11 -8.47 7.43
CA ALA A 89 -4.31 -9.71 8.16
C ALA A 89 -2.96 -10.39 8.43
N GLY A 90 -2.78 -10.97 9.62
CA GLY A 90 -1.69 -11.91 9.91
C GLY A 90 -0.26 -11.38 9.69
N GLY A 91 -0.02 -10.07 9.81
CA GLY A 91 1.31 -9.50 9.56
C GLY A 91 1.70 -9.35 8.09
N TYR A 92 0.80 -9.67 7.16
CA TYR A 92 1.06 -9.52 5.74
C TYR A 92 0.98 -8.04 5.34
N PRO A 93 1.98 -7.51 4.61
CA PRO A 93 1.92 -6.15 4.10
C PRO A 93 0.95 -6.07 2.91
N ILE A 94 0.54 -4.85 2.59
CA ILE A 94 -0.16 -4.54 1.35
C ILE A 94 0.65 -3.51 0.56
N ILE A 95 0.72 -3.68 -0.76
CA ILE A 95 1.39 -2.74 -1.64
C ILE A 95 0.45 -2.39 -2.78
N PHE A 96 -0.09 -1.17 -2.73
CA PHE A 96 -0.97 -0.65 -3.76
C PHE A 96 -0.17 0.07 -4.86
N VAL A 97 -0.54 -0.18 -6.11
CA VAL A 97 -0.14 0.58 -7.30
C VAL A 97 -1.39 0.92 -8.10
N LYS A 98 -1.30 1.85 -9.06
CA LYS A 98 -2.42 2.10 -9.97
C LYS A 98 -2.66 0.89 -10.88
N GLU A 99 -3.93 0.63 -11.22
CA GLU A 99 -4.33 -0.53 -12.03
C GLU A 99 -3.64 -0.55 -13.42
N ASP A 100 -3.38 0.62 -14.00
CA ASP A 100 -2.69 0.75 -15.31
C ASP A 100 -1.20 0.39 -15.28
N MET A 101 -0.67 0.01 -14.12
CA MET A 101 0.73 -0.37 -13.91
C MET A 101 0.96 -1.88 -13.74
N ILE A 102 -0.11 -2.68 -13.79
CA ILE A 102 -0.10 -4.15 -13.67
C ILE A 102 -0.36 -4.77 -15.04
#